data_AF-A0A1X0RWT9-F1
#
_entry.id   AF-A0A1X0RWT9-F1
#
_cell.length_a   1.000
_cell.length_b   1.000
_cell.length_c   1.000
_cell.angle_alpha   90.00
_cell.angle_beta   90.00
_cell.angle_gamma   90.00
#
_symmetry.space_group_name_H-M   'P 1'
#
loop_
_entity.id
_entity.type
_entity.pdbx_description
1 polymer ?
#
loop_
_entity_poly.entity_id
_entity_poly.type
_entity_poly.pdbx_seq_one_letter_code
_entity_poly.pdbx_strand_id
1 'polypeptide(L)'
;MFTTNERDNTSTTDSNSTSMSDSLSDTSTEDSTNELNTIMSMEERVKSVFELPSNDKLINRFPCYMIRIVTLPGWMYITNQHICFYASLPGKKKGPHKTGYLTKKNHVNSPRSFRYYFELSGHVLSWYESAESKYLPLNSVDLVGVIRIDMYKPKKFGIRLQTDTGRYFLFADSQVSQKEWFDELRKGIFLAQNSGSSIRVALPLANVIAIEKPSVFQFAENIKISISDGDDEREVIKEVQHNSVITLSWY
;
A
#
# COMPACT_ATOMS: atom_id res chain seq x y z
N MET A 1 -16.31 46.19 56.89
CA MET A 1 -17.69 46.70 56.77
C MET A 1 -18.37 45.85 55.70
N PHE A 2 -19.31 44.93 55.91
CA PHE A 2 -20.17 44.43 57.01
C PHE A 2 -20.38 42.92 56.68
N THR A 3 -20.11 41.94 57.56
CA THR A 3 -21.07 41.18 58.43
C THR A 3 -22.44 40.91 57.80
N THR A 4 -23.01 39.71 57.78
CA THR A 4 -23.38 38.83 58.92
C THR A 4 -23.82 37.44 58.37
N ASN A 5 -23.37 36.30 58.92
CA ASN A 5 -23.97 35.50 60.03
C ASN A 5 -25.27 34.75 59.62
N GLU A 6 -25.59 33.51 60.00
CA GLU A 6 -25.12 32.65 61.09
C GLU A 6 -25.81 31.26 61.10
N ARG A 7 -25.16 30.29 61.79
CA ARG A 7 -25.71 29.27 62.73
C ARG A 7 -26.50 28.06 62.18
N ASP A 8 -26.41 26.85 62.74
CA ASP A 8 -25.67 26.37 63.94
C ASP A 8 -25.58 24.83 64.02
N ASN A 9 -24.47 24.36 64.61
CA ASN A 9 -24.27 23.32 65.66
C ASN A 9 -24.97 21.95 65.56
N THR A 10 -24.31 20.78 65.47
CA THR A 10 -23.36 20.08 66.39
C THR A 10 -23.83 20.05 67.86
N SER A 11 -23.84 19.00 68.66
CA SER A 11 -23.28 17.63 68.67
C SER A 11 -23.49 17.10 70.11
N THR A 12 -23.82 15.84 70.35
CA THR A 12 -23.47 15.09 71.60
C THR A 12 -23.75 13.59 71.41
N THR A 13 -22.77 12.73 71.14
CA THR A 13 -21.96 11.85 72.03
C THR A 13 -22.68 10.75 72.84
N ASP A 14 -22.38 9.50 72.45
CA ASP A 14 -22.06 8.25 73.19
C ASP A 14 -23.03 7.61 74.21
N SER A 15 -23.44 6.35 73.95
CA SER A 15 -22.77 5.13 74.45
C SER A 15 -23.63 3.84 74.28
N ASN A 16 -22.93 2.70 74.31
CA ASN A 16 -23.14 1.41 73.65
C ASN A 16 -24.03 0.39 74.41
N SER A 17 -24.63 -0.59 73.70
CA SER A 17 -24.48 -2.04 74.03
C SER A 17 -25.09 -3.01 72.98
N THR A 18 -24.22 -3.91 72.48
CA THR A 18 -24.47 -5.34 72.09
C THR A 18 -25.22 -5.60 70.76
N SER A 19 -24.77 -6.40 69.76
CA SER A 19 -23.72 -7.43 69.65
C SER A 19 -23.26 -7.65 68.20
N MET A 20 -21.96 -7.96 68.07
CA MET A 20 -21.19 -8.67 67.03
C MET A 20 -21.93 -9.43 65.91
N SER A 21 -21.53 -9.16 64.65
CA SER A 21 -20.85 -10.16 63.80
C SER A 21 -20.06 -9.45 62.69
N ASP A 22 -18.86 -10.00 62.46
CA ASP A 22 -17.72 -9.43 61.75
C ASP A 22 -17.76 -9.61 60.22
N SER A 23 -16.98 -8.72 59.59
CA SER A 23 -16.15 -8.91 58.39
C SER A 23 -16.68 -8.50 57.01
N LEU A 24 -16.01 -7.42 56.56
CA LEU A 24 -15.84 -6.88 55.21
C LEU A 24 -15.54 -7.94 54.14
N SER A 25 -16.07 -7.77 52.94
CA SER A 25 -15.26 -7.41 51.76
C SER A 25 -16.10 -7.25 50.49
N ASP A 26 -15.73 -6.20 49.77
CA ASP A 26 -16.17 -5.76 48.45
C ASP A 26 -16.23 -6.92 47.45
N THR A 27 -17.38 -7.16 46.81
CA THR A 27 -17.51 -8.09 45.69
C THR A 27 -18.03 -7.32 44.48
N SER A 28 -17.09 -6.88 43.66
CA SER A 28 -17.31 -6.62 42.25
C SER A 28 -17.03 -7.92 41.49
N THR A 29 -18.07 -8.57 40.97
CA THR A 29 -18.00 -9.61 39.93
C THR A 29 -19.41 -9.77 39.35
N GLU A 30 -19.66 -9.42 38.07
CA GLU A 30 -19.39 -10.16 36.83
C GLU A 30 -20.66 -10.83 36.30
N ASP A 31 -21.25 -10.26 35.24
CA ASP A 31 -22.00 -10.97 34.20
C ASP A 31 -22.47 -9.95 33.14
N SER A 32 -22.26 -10.05 31.83
CA SER A 32 -21.41 -10.92 31.01
C SER A 32 -21.26 -10.19 29.67
N THR A 33 -20.11 -9.58 29.38
CA THR A 33 -19.74 -9.16 28.00
C THR A 33 -18.23 -9.26 27.83
N ASN A 34 -17.69 -10.47 27.91
CA ASN A 34 -16.34 -10.73 27.46
C ASN A 34 -16.26 -12.15 26.89
N GLU A 35 -16.46 -12.28 25.58
CA GLU A 35 -16.10 -13.43 24.71
C GLU A 35 -16.69 -13.10 23.32
N LEU A 36 -15.96 -12.58 22.34
CA LEU A 36 -15.13 -13.34 21.41
C LEU A 36 -14.23 -12.37 20.58
N ASN A 37 -13.26 -11.72 21.20
CA ASN A 37 -12.05 -11.35 20.45
C ASN A 37 -11.15 -12.59 20.42
N THR A 38 -11.53 -13.59 19.63
CA THR A 38 -10.64 -14.71 19.32
C THR A 38 -9.37 -14.09 18.73
N ILE A 39 -8.26 -14.20 19.44
CA ILE A 39 -6.95 -13.81 18.93
C ILE A 39 -6.67 -14.75 17.76
N MET A 40 -7.03 -14.31 16.55
CA MET A 40 -6.79 -15.04 15.32
C MET A 40 -5.29 -15.33 15.22
N SER A 41 -4.93 -16.62 15.12
CA SER A 41 -3.55 -17.06 15.01
C SER A 41 -2.89 -16.48 13.76
N MET A 42 -1.56 -16.40 13.74
CA MET A 42 -0.84 -15.89 12.55
C MET A 42 -1.16 -16.72 11.31
N GLU A 43 -1.30 -18.04 11.46
CA GLU A 43 -1.68 -18.94 10.37
C GLU A 43 -3.07 -18.59 9.83
N GLU A 44 -4.07 -18.44 10.70
CA GLU A 44 -5.42 -18.04 10.30
C GLU A 44 -5.42 -16.66 9.61
N ARG A 45 -4.63 -15.70 10.13
CA ARG A 45 -4.48 -14.37 9.50
C ARG A 45 -3.87 -14.47 8.11
N VAL A 46 -2.81 -15.27 7.92
CA VAL A 46 -2.18 -15.47 6.60
C VAL A 46 -3.18 -16.13 5.66
N LYS A 47 -3.86 -17.21 6.09
CA LYS A 47 -4.91 -17.86 5.31
C LYS A 47 -6.02 -16.89 4.91
N SER A 48 -6.47 -16.04 5.82
CA SER A 48 -7.50 -15.04 5.53
C SER A 48 -7.02 -13.94 4.60
N VAL A 49 -5.81 -13.41 4.80
CA VAL A 49 -5.25 -12.30 3.99
C VAL A 49 -5.03 -12.73 2.55
N PHE A 50 -4.55 -13.95 2.34
CA PHE A 50 -4.20 -14.50 1.03
C PHE A 50 -5.27 -15.45 0.46
N GLU A 51 -6.41 -15.60 1.15
CA GLU A 51 -7.52 -16.47 0.75
C GLU A 51 -7.07 -17.93 0.49
N LEU A 52 -6.18 -18.45 1.35
CA LEU A 52 -5.58 -19.77 1.21
C LEU A 52 -6.51 -20.91 1.67
N PRO A 53 -6.37 -22.12 1.10
CA PRO A 53 -7.08 -23.31 1.56
C PRO A 53 -6.88 -23.59 3.06
N SER A 54 -7.88 -24.20 3.70
CA SER A 54 -7.82 -24.53 5.14
C SER A 54 -6.69 -25.51 5.49
N ASN A 55 -6.29 -26.37 4.56
CA ASN A 55 -5.18 -27.31 4.69
C ASN A 55 -3.80 -26.70 4.38
N ASP A 56 -3.72 -25.43 3.99
CA ASP A 56 -2.48 -24.74 3.65
C ASP A 56 -1.80 -24.15 4.88
N LYS A 57 -0.92 -24.92 5.51
CA LYS A 57 -0.33 -24.63 6.82
C LYS A 57 0.86 -23.68 6.69
N LEU A 58 0.93 -22.69 7.57
CA LEU A 58 2.07 -21.76 7.64
C LEU A 58 3.32 -22.49 8.16
N ILE A 59 4.40 -22.45 7.38
CA ILE A 59 5.70 -23.05 7.74
C ILE A 59 6.62 -21.99 8.33
N ASN A 60 6.77 -20.84 7.67
CA ASN A 60 7.69 -19.79 8.12
C ASN A 60 7.34 -18.40 7.58
N ARG A 61 7.97 -17.35 8.12
CA ARG A 61 7.83 -15.97 7.67
C ARG A 61 9.15 -15.22 7.73
N PHE A 62 9.37 -14.34 6.76
CA PHE A 62 10.59 -13.56 6.64
C PHE A 62 10.29 -12.11 6.27
N PRO A 63 10.87 -11.12 6.97
CA PRO A 63 10.87 -9.75 6.47
C PRO A 63 11.72 -9.71 5.21
N CYS A 64 11.21 -9.10 4.14
CA CYS A 64 11.95 -8.98 2.89
C CYS A 64 11.43 -7.81 2.05
N TYR A 65 12.16 -7.50 1.00
CA TYR A 65 11.82 -6.52 -0.01
C TYR A 65 11.44 -7.24 -1.29
N MET A 66 10.27 -6.95 -1.84
CA MET A 66 9.97 -7.34 -3.21
C MET A 66 10.57 -6.33 -4.17
N ILE A 67 11.44 -6.81 -5.05
CA ILE A 67 12.08 -6.01 -6.08
C ILE A 67 11.31 -6.22 -7.39
N ARG A 68 10.53 -5.20 -7.79
CA ARG A 68 9.88 -5.14 -9.09
C ARG A 68 10.11 -3.75 -9.71
N ILE A 69 9.02 -3.11 -10.10
CA ILE A 69 8.95 -1.73 -10.57
C ILE A 69 9.40 -0.75 -9.48
N VAL A 70 8.96 -1.03 -8.26
CA VAL A 70 9.34 -0.35 -7.02
C VAL A 70 9.84 -1.41 -6.05
N THR A 71 10.76 -1.03 -5.16
CA THR A 71 11.20 -1.88 -4.05
C THR A 71 10.23 -1.71 -2.89
N LEU A 72 9.61 -2.81 -2.46
CA LEU A 72 8.53 -2.77 -1.49
C LEU A 72 8.93 -3.52 -0.22
N PRO A 73 9.05 -2.84 0.93
CA PRO A 73 9.24 -3.52 2.20
C PRO A 73 7.98 -4.31 2.57
N GLY A 74 8.16 -5.58 2.92
CA GLY A 74 7.06 -6.48 3.23
C GLY A 74 7.50 -7.72 3.98
N TRP A 75 6.62 -8.72 3.96
CA TRP A 75 6.79 -10.01 4.60
C TRP A 75 6.50 -11.10 3.60
N MET A 76 7.43 -12.06 3.49
CA MET A 76 7.21 -13.33 2.83
C MET A 76 6.68 -14.34 3.85
N TYR A 77 5.70 -15.14 3.43
CA TYR A 77 5.18 -16.27 4.20
C TYR A 77 5.33 -17.53 3.34
N ILE A 78 5.93 -18.57 3.92
CA ILE A 78 6.05 -19.88 3.28
C ILE A 78 5.02 -20.78 3.93
N THR A 79 4.14 -21.36 3.13
CA THR A 79 3.19 -22.39 3.55
C THR A 79 3.54 -23.72 2.89
N ASN A 80 2.80 -24.79 3.17
CA ASN A 80 3.03 -26.09 2.52
C ASN A 80 2.54 -26.14 1.07
N GLN A 81 1.73 -25.17 0.61
CA GLN A 81 1.25 -25.11 -0.77
C GLN A 81 1.58 -23.80 -1.50
N HIS A 82 1.93 -22.73 -0.80
CA HIS A 82 2.15 -21.40 -1.40
C HIS A 82 3.39 -20.67 -0.85
N ILE A 83 3.95 -19.80 -1.67
CA ILE A 83 4.85 -18.71 -1.26
C ILE A 83 4.04 -17.42 -1.38
N CYS A 84 3.84 -16.74 -0.25
CA CYS A 84 3.05 -15.53 -0.19
C CYS A 84 3.93 -14.31 0.12
N PHE A 85 3.58 -13.13 -0.39
CA PHE A 85 4.21 -11.87 -0.03
C PHE A 85 3.16 -10.79 0.26
N TYR A 86 3.32 -10.12 1.40
CA TYR A 86 2.49 -9.01 1.81
C TYR A 86 3.35 -7.75 1.95
N ALA A 87 2.94 -6.64 1.34
CA ALA A 87 3.48 -5.33 1.66
C ALA A 87 2.35 -4.36 1.90
N SER A 88 2.42 -3.60 2.99
CA SER A 88 1.52 -2.46 3.17
C SER A 88 1.96 -1.37 2.20
N LEU A 89 1.02 -0.90 1.38
CA LEU A 89 1.22 0.31 0.62
C LEU A 89 0.94 1.50 1.55
N PRO A 90 1.78 2.54 1.55
CA PRO A 90 1.52 3.72 2.37
C PRO A 90 0.13 4.28 2.02
N GLY A 91 -0.84 4.04 2.91
CA GLY A 91 -2.22 4.45 2.72
C GLY A 91 -2.36 5.97 2.86
N LYS A 92 -3.08 6.59 1.91
CA LYS A 92 -3.72 7.93 1.95
C LYS A 92 -2.95 9.12 2.56
N LYS A 93 -1.66 9.04 2.83
CA LYS A 93 -0.82 10.19 3.19
C LYS A 93 -0.15 10.68 1.92
N LYS A 94 -0.77 11.70 1.30
CA LYS A 94 -0.40 12.33 0.01
C LYS A 94 0.13 11.30 -0.99
N GLY A 95 -0.79 10.72 -1.76
CA GLY A 95 -0.42 9.89 -2.91
C GLY A 95 0.57 10.61 -3.84
N PRO A 96 1.16 9.92 -4.82
CA PRO A 96 2.22 10.44 -5.66
C PRO A 96 1.95 11.87 -6.08
N HIS A 97 2.87 12.77 -5.75
CA HIS A 97 2.69 14.19 -6.01
C HIS A 97 3.95 14.78 -6.62
N LYS A 98 3.80 15.31 -7.81
CA LYS A 98 4.86 16.04 -8.50
C LYS A 98 4.23 17.10 -9.39
N THR A 99 4.82 18.28 -9.37
CA THR A 99 4.46 19.36 -10.27
C THR A 99 5.66 19.83 -11.07
N GLY A 100 5.40 20.50 -12.18
CA GLY A 100 6.43 21.09 -13.00
C GLY A 100 6.06 21.10 -14.48
N TYR A 101 6.91 21.76 -15.27
CA TYR A 101 6.66 21.88 -16.70
C TYR A 101 7.15 20.65 -17.45
N LEU A 102 6.32 20.18 -18.39
CA LEU A 102 6.70 19.20 -19.40
C LEU A 102 6.22 19.68 -20.76
N THR A 103 6.92 19.27 -21.80
CA THR A 103 6.46 19.44 -23.17
C THR A 103 5.63 18.24 -23.58
N LYS A 104 4.47 18.46 -24.19
CA LYS A 104 3.56 17.40 -24.66
C LYS A 104 3.15 17.64 -26.11
N LYS A 105 2.95 16.54 -26.86
CA LYS A 105 2.26 16.58 -28.14
C LYS A 105 0.74 16.53 -27.92
N ASN A 106 -0.01 17.39 -28.58
CA ASN A 106 -1.48 17.35 -28.53
C ASN A 106 -2.05 16.15 -29.31
N HIS A 107 -1.35 15.70 -30.36
CA HIS A 107 -1.68 14.53 -31.15
C HIS A 107 -0.40 13.77 -31.54
N VAL A 108 -0.45 12.43 -31.65
CA VAL A 108 0.71 11.55 -31.99
C VAL A 108 1.44 12.04 -33.24
N ASN A 109 0.69 12.36 -34.29
CA ASN A 109 1.22 12.80 -35.58
C ASN A 109 1.51 14.31 -35.64
N SER A 110 1.24 15.06 -34.57
CA SER A 110 1.51 16.50 -34.57
C SER A 110 3.04 16.75 -34.60
N PRO A 111 3.51 17.62 -35.52
CA PRO A 111 4.88 18.10 -35.49
C PRO A 111 5.07 19.15 -34.36
N ARG A 112 4.00 19.82 -33.94
CA ARG A 112 4.03 20.79 -32.84
C ARG A 112 3.86 20.11 -31.49
N SER A 113 4.71 20.49 -30.56
CA SER A 113 4.60 20.18 -29.14
C SER A 113 4.56 21.47 -28.35
N PHE A 114 3.78 21.48 -27.27
CA PHE A 114 3.56 22.65 -26.44
C PHE A 114 4.00 22.34 -25.01
N ARG A 115 4.45 23.38 -24.31
CA ARG A 115 4.85 23.29 -22.91
C ARG A 115 3.64 23.57 -22.03
N TYR A 116 3.41 22.73 -21.05
CA TYR A 116 2.30 22.86 -20.10
C TYR A 116 2.83 22.67 -18.68
N TYR A 117 2.11 23.21 -17.71
CA TYR A 117 2.35 22.91 -16.30
C TYR A 117 1.61 21.62 -15.94
N PHE A 118 2.31 20.60 -15.46
CA PHE A 118 1.74 19.33 -15.05
C PHE A 118 1.65 19.22 -13.53
N GLU A 119 0.63 18.53 -13.06
CA GLU A 119 0.43 18.14 -11.68
C GLU A 119 -0.01 16.68 -11.63
N LEU A 120 0.85 15.84 -11.07
CA LEU A 120 0.48 14.51 -10.61
C LEU A 120 -0.06 14.63 -9.20
N SER A 121 -1.26 14.11 -8.95
CA SER A 121 -1.87 14.08 -7.63
C SER A 121 -2.58 12.73 -7.42
N GLY A 122 -1.95 11.86 -6.64
CA GLY A 122 -2.45 10.51 -6.40
C GLY A 122 -2.43 9.67 -7.67
N HIS A 123 -3.61 9.39 -8.22
CA HIS A 123 -3.81 8.58 -9.43
C HIS A 123 -4.17 9.44 -10.65
N VAL A 124 -4.14 10.77 -10.57
CA VAL A 124 -4.50 11.63 -11.70
C VAL A 124 -3.32 12.50 -12.10
N LEU A 125 -2.97 12.48 -13.38
CA LEU A 125 -2.02 13.40 -14.01
C LEU A 125 -2.79 14.47 -14.78
N SER A 126 -2.79 15.70 -14.30
CA SER A 126 -3.44 16.85 -14.93
C SER A 126 -2.42 17.79 -15.56
N TRP A 127 -2.83 18.56 -16.57
CA TRP A 127 -2.02 19.67 -17.07
C TRP A 127 -2.83 20.94 -17.34
N TYR A 128 -2.15 22.06 -17.22
CA TYR A 128 -2.68 23.41 -17.26
C TYR A 128 -1.87 24.25 -18.23
N GLU A 129 -2.42 25.40 -18.65
CA GLU A 129 -1.71 26.35 -19.51
C GLU A 129 -0.45 26.88 -18.80
N SER A 130 -0.57 27.23 -17.52
CA SER A 130 0.53 27.70 -16.67
C SER A 130 0.36 27.27 -15.22
N ALA A 131 1.40 27.48 -14.40
CA ALA A 131 1.36 27.22 -12.96
C ALA A 131 0.32 28.08 -12.20
N GLU A 132 -0.13 29.19 -12.78
CA GLU A 132 -1.10 30.12 -12.19
C GLU A 132 -2.54 29.63 -12.39
N SER A 133 -2.78 28.84 -13.45
CA SER A 133 -4.09 28.32 -13.84
C SER A 133 -4.55 27.06 -13.05
N LYS A 134 -4.19 26.95 -11.76
CA LYS A 134 -4.32 25.72 -10.95
C LYS A 134 -5.73 25.12 -10.84
N TYR A 135 -6.78 25.89 -11.09
CA TYR A 135 -8.18 25.42 -10.95
C TYR A 135 -8.85 25.06 -12.29
N LEU A 136 -8.16 25.25 -13.42
CA LEU A 136 -8.71 25.05 -14.76
C LEU A 136 -7.78 24.13 -15.58
N PRO A 137 -7.79 22.81 -15.30
CA PRO A 137 -7.00 21.88 -16.08
C PRO A 137 -7.47 21.86 -17.52
N LEU A 138 -6.53 21.90 -18.47
CA LEU A 138 -6.82 21.72 -19.89
C LEU A 138 -7.26 20.29 -20.17
N ASN A 139 -6.69 19.33 -19.44
CA ASN A 139 -7.12 17.94 -19.42
C ASN A 139 -6.41 17.16 -18.30
N SER A 140 -6.77 15.89 -18.15
CA SER A 140 -6.11 14.95 -17.25
C SER A 140 -6.06 13.54 -17.82
N VAL A 141 -5.26 12.68 -17.18
CA VAL A 141 -5.19 11.24 -17.42
C VAL A 141 -5.30 10.54 -16.08
N ASP A 142 -6.25 9.61 -15.98
CA ASP A 142 -6.33 8.67 -14.87
C ASP A 142 -5.27 7.57 -15.05
N LEU A 143 -4.42 7.41 -14.05
CA LEU A 143 -3.33 6.44 -14.03
C LEU A 143 -3.83 5.01 -13.82
N VAL A 144 -5.06 4.81 -13.33
CA VAL A 144 -5.69 3.48 -13.27
C VAL A 144 -5.72 2.84 -14.67
N GLY A 145 -6.09 3.64 -15.69
CA GLY A 145 -6.21 3.19 -17.08
C GLY A 145 -4.88 3.09 -17.85
N VAL A 146 -3.73 3.27 -17.21
CA VAL A 146 -2.43 3.19 -17.89
C VAL A 146 -1.98 1.75 -18.03
N ILE A 147 -1.97 1.26 -19.26
CA ILE A 147 -1.53 -0.11 -19.61
C ILE A 147 0.00 -0.21 -19.55
N ARG A 148 0.73 0.84 -19.93
CA ARG A 148 2.19 0.80 -20.04
C ARG A 148 2.85 2.17 -19.91
N ILE A 149 4.03 2.20 -19.29
CA ILE A 149 4.92 3.37 -19.23
C ILE A 149 6.34 2.99 -19.66
N ASP A 150 6.97 3.78 -20.53
CA ASP A 150 8.36 3.56 -20.97
C ASP A 150 9.11 4.87 -21.21
N MET A 151 10.44 4.79 -21.17
CA MET A 151 11.30 5.84 -21.71
C MET A 151 11.15 5.91 -23.24
N TYR A 152 10.78 7.07 -23.77
CA TYR A 152 10.60 7.27 -25.20
C TYR A 152 11.93 7.60 -25.87
N LYS A 153 12.57 6.57 -26.43
CA LYS A 153 13.90 6.67 -27.06
C LYS A 153 14.00 7.63 -28.26
N PRO A 154 12.98 7.79 -29.14
CA PRO A 154 13.14 8.61 -30.34
C PRO A 154 13.33 10.12 -30.09
N LYS A 155 13.08 10.63 -28.87
CA LYS A 155 13.37 12.03 -28.53
C LYS A 155 13.93 12.10 -27.11
N LYS A 156 14.96 12.93 -26.92
CA LYS A 156 15.64 13.11 -25.62
C LYS A 156 14.64 13.44 -24.52
N PHE A 157 14.89 12.89 -23.33
CA PHE A 157 14.12 13.13 -22.11
C PHE A 157 12.62 12.79 -22.24
N GLY A 158 12.28 11.90 -23.18
CA GLY A 158 10.90 11.51 -23.46
C GLY A 158 10.37 10.39 -22.55
N ILE A 159 9.11 10.49 -22.17
CA ILE A 159 8.32 9.49 -21.45
C ILE A 159 7.08 9.20 -22.31
N ARG A 160 6.75 7.92 -22.47
CA ARG A 160 5.53 7.47 -23.13
C ARG A 160 4.61 6.80 -22.13
N LEU A 161 3.37 7.28 -22.04
CA LEU A 161 2.26 6.61 -21.37
C LEU A 161 1.33 6.04 -22.44
N GLN A 162 0.92 4.79 -22.29
CA GLN A 162 -0.09 4.14 -23.12
C GLN A 162 -1.29 3.78 -22.26
N THR A 163 -2.44 4.32 -22.60
CA THR A 163 -3.75 3.97 -22.04
C THR A 163 -4.53 3.12 -23.05
N ASP A 164 -5.70 2.65 -22.65
CA ASP A 164 -6.71 2.08 -23.53
C ASP A 164 -7.21 3.07 -24.61
N THR A 165 -7.26 4.35 -24.24
CA THR A 165 -7.80 5.46 -25.03
C THR A 165 -6.75 6.17 -25.91
N GLY A 166 -5.46 5.91 -25.70
CA GLY A 166 -4.43 6.55 -26.52
C GLY A 166 -3.01 6.47 -25.98
N ARG A 167 -2.14 7.32 -26.54
CA ARG A 167 -0.72 7.42 -26.16
C ARG A 167 -0.34 8.86 -25.90
N TYR A 168 0.28 9.11 -24.75
CA TYR A 168 0.79 10.41 -24.36
C TYR A 168 2.31 10.42 -24.41
N PHE A 169 2.86 11.45 -25.05
CA PHE A 169 4.30 11.66 -25.16
C PHE A 169 4.66 12.94 -24.42
N LEU A 170 5.40 12.77 -23.33
CA LEU A 170 5.84 13.84 -22.44
C LEU A 170 7.36 13.98 -22.58
N PHE A 171 7.87 15.21 -22.56
CA PHE A 171 9.30 15.49 -22.68
C PHE A 171 9.72 16.46 -21.59
N ALA A 172 10.68 16.03 -20.76
CA ALA A 172 11.28 16.85 -19.72
C ALA A 172 12.43 17.70 -20.26
N ASP A 173 12.93 18.63 -19.46
CA ASP A 173 14.01 19.54 -19.85
C ASP A 173 15.41 18.96 -19.62
N SER A 174 15.51 17.93 -18.77
CA SER A 174 16.77 17.29 -18.41
C SER A 174 16.58 15.81 -18.12
N GLN A 175 17.69 15.06 -18.13
CA GLN A 175 17.70 13.64 -17.77
C GLN A 175 17.24 13.41 -16.32
N VAL A 176 17.62 14.32 -15.42
CA VAL A 176 17.22 14.27 -14.00
C VAL A 176 15.71 14.46 -13.89
N SER A 177 15.16 15.50 -14.52
CA SER A 177 13.72 15.76 -14.52
C SER A 177 12.92 14.63 -15.15
N GLN A 178 13.40 14.04 -16.27
CA GLN A 178 12.79 12.86 -16.88
C GLN A 178 12.71 11.70 -15.89
N LYS A 179 13.81 11.40 -15.19
CA LYS A 179 13.86 10.29 -14.24
C LYS A 179 12.88 10.52 -13.09
N GLU A 180 12.88 11.71 -12.49
CA GLU A 180 11.95 12.04 -11.41
C GLU A 180 10.48 11.93 -11.84
N TRP A 181 10.14 12.43 -13.03
CA TRP A 181 8.78 12.32 -13.56
C TRP A 181 8.40 10.87 -13.86
N PHE A 182 9.31 10.10 -14.45
CA PHE A 182 9.08 8.69 -14.74
C PHE A 182 8.84 7.89 -13.46
N ASP A 183 9.67 8.10 -12.44
CA ASP A 183 9.58 7.38 -11.17
C ASP A 183 8.27 7.71 -10.42
N GLU A 184 7.87 8.98 -10.36
CA GLU A 184 6.63 9.36 -9.66
C GLU A 184 5.38 8.90 -10.43
N LEU A 185 5.37 8.97 -11.77
CA LEU A 185 4.29 8.43 -12.60
C LEU A 185 4.15 6.92 -12.41
N ARG A 186 5.28 6.21 -12.42
CA ARG A 186 5.32 4.75 -12.26
C ARG A 186 4.79 4.33 -10.89
N LYS A 187 5.14 5.08 -9.84
CA LYS A 187 4.59 4.92 -8.49
C LYS A 187 3.09 5.24 -8.45
N GLY A 188 2.64 6.30 -9.14
CA GLY A 188 1.24 6.67 -9.32
C GLY A 188 0.39 5.56 -9.93
N ILE A 189 0.83 5.02 -11.08
CA ILE A 189 0.17 3.92 -11.79
C ILE A 189 0.06 2.69 -10.89
N PHE A 190 1.16 2.34 -10.23
CA PHE A 190 1.19 1.18 -9.36
C PHE A 190 0.20 1.30 -8.19
N LEU A 191 0.15 2.46 -7.53
CA LEU A 191 -0.80 2.68 -6.45
C LEU A 191 -2.25 2.77 -6.94
N ALA A 192 -2.48 3.37 -8.11
CA ALA A 192 -3.80 3.48 -8.72
C ALA A 192 -4.41 2.11 -9.05
N GLN A 193 -3.59 1.21 -9.59
CA GLN A 193 -4.00 -0.13 -10.03
C GLN A 193 -4.05 -1.18 -8.91
N ASN A 194 -3.62 -0.83 -7.69
CA ASN A 194 -3.64 -1.74 -6.55
C ASN A 194 -4.44 -1.07 -5.44
N SER A 195 -5.75 -0.88 -5.66
CA SER A 195 -6.65 -0.07 -4.82
C SER A 195 -6.87 -0.63 -3.39
N GLY A 196 -6.23 -1.75 -3.02
CA GLY A 196 -6.03 -2.17 -1.65
C GLY A 196 -4.82 -1.47 -1.03
N SER A 197 -4.90 -1.04 0.24
CA SER A 197 -3.75 -0.48 0.99
C SER A 197 -2.59 -1.46 1.21
N SER A 198 -2.56 -2.56 0.47
CA SER A 198 -1.58 -3.63 0.58
C SER A 198 -1.48 -4.41 -0.73
N ILE A 199 -0.26 -4.79 -1.08
CA ILE A 199 0.02 -5.77 -2.12
C ILE A 199 0.01 -7.14 -1.50
N ARG A 200 -0.65 -8.06 -2.18
CA ARG A 200 -0.74 -9.47 -1.79
C ARG A 200 -0.38 -10.30 -3.01
N VAL A 201 0.64 -11.13 -2.86
CA VAL A 201 1.02 -12.12 -3.88
C VAL A 201 0.94 -13.48 -3.22
N ALA A 202 0.28 -14.45 -3.86
CA ALA A 202 0.27 -15.85 -3.47
C ALA A 202 0.68 -16.68 -4.69
N LEU A 203 1.79 -17.42 -4.58
CA LEU A 203 2.33 -18.26 -5.63
C LEU A 203 2.15 -19.72 -5.24
N PRO A 204 1.37 -20.51 -5.97
CA PRO A 204 1.31 -21.94 -5.76
C PRO A 204 2.69 -22.57 -5.96
N LEU A 205 3.15 -23.36 -5.00
CA LEU A 205 4.42 -24.08 -5.09
C LEU A 205 4.47 -25.02 -6.31
N ALA A 206 3.32 -25.55 -6.70
CA ALA A 206 3.18 -26.38 -7.90
C ALA A 206 3.61 -25.67 -9.20
N ASN A 207 3.53 -24.33 -9.23
CA ASN A 207 3.86 -23.53 -10.42
C ASN A 207 5.30 -23.01 -10.36
N VAL A 208 6.06 -23.25 -9.28
CA VAL A 208 7.43 -22.77 -9.15
C VAL A 208 8.39 -23.68 -9.91
N ILE A 209 9.04 -23.14 -10.94
CA ILE A 209 9.98 -23.88 -11.80
C ILE A 209 11.44 -23.69 -11.39
N ALA A 210 11.78 -22.56 -10.77
CA ALA A 210 13.15 -22.30 -10.34
C ALA A 210 13.20 -21.30 -9.19
N ILE A 211 14.13 -21.54 -8.26
CA ILE A 211 14.53 -20.59 -7.23
C ILE A 211 16.05 -20.40 -7.34
N GLU A 212 16.46 -19.19 -7.72
CA GLU A 212 17.86 -18.83 -7.93
C GLU A 212 18.32 -17.87 -6.83
N LYS A 213 19.60 -17.90 -6.45
CA LYS A 213 20.25 -16.87 -5.62
C LYS A 213 21.17 -16.04 -6.52
N PRO A 214 20.64 -15.02 -7.25
CA PRO A 214 21.46 -14.34 -8.23
C PRO A 214 22.40 -13.32 -7.56
N SER A 215 23.61 -13.19 -8.09
CA SER A 215 24.67 -12.33 -7.54
C SER A 215 24.48 -10.83 -7.84
N VAL A 216 23.25 -10.40 -8.13
CA VAL A 216 22.97 -9.08 -8.74
C VAL A 216 23.18 -7.94 -7.75
N PHE A 217 23.07 -8.20 -6.45
CA PHE A 217 23.24 -7.21 -5.40
C PHE A 217 24.41 -7.63 -4.48
N GLN A 218 25.55 -6.93 -4.57
CA GLN A 218 26.75 -7.21 -3.75
C GLN A 218 26.55 -6.94 -2.25
N PHE A 219 25.45 -6.28 -1.88
CA PHE A 219 25.19 -5.81 -0.51
C PHE A 219 23.89 -6.35 0.09
N ALA A 220 23.17 -7.25 -0.61
CA ALA A 220 21.91 -7.80 -0.12
C ALA A 220 21.73 -9.24 -0.61
N GLU A 221 21.32 -10.11 0.30
CA GLU A 221 20.88 -11.44 -0.08
C GLU A 221 19.56 -11.33 -0.85
N ASN A 222 19.39 -12.15 -1.87
CA ASN A 222 18.18 -12.15 -2.67
C ASN A 222 17.93 -13.52 -3.29
N ILE A 223 16.66 -13.81 -3.53
CA ILE A 223 16.22 -14.96 -4.31
C ILE A 223 15.36 -14.47 -5.47
N LYS A 224 15.44 -15.18 -6.58
CA LYS A 224 14.59 -15.01 -7.75
C LYS A 224 13.77 -16.28 -7.94
N ILE A 225 12.46 -16.14 -7.82
CA ILE A 225 11.49 -17.21 -8.00
C ILE A 225 10.92 -17.07 -9.41
N SER A 226 11.03 -18.11 -10.21
CA SER A 226 10.44 -18.19 -11.56
C SER A 226 9.28 -19.18 -11.52
N ILE A 227 8.18 -18.83 -12.17
CA ILE A 227 6.97 -19.65 -12.24
C ILE A 227 6.67 -20.04 -13.69
N SER A 228 6.08 -21.21 -13.91
CA SER A 228 5.50 -21.58 -15.20
C SER A 228 4.14 -20.92 -15.34
N ASP A 229 3.87 -20.29 -16.49
CA ASP A 229 2.51 -19.94 -16.90
C ASP A 229 1.80 -21.27 -17.24
N GLY A 230 1.11 -21.84 -16.25
CA GLY A 230 0.19 -22.95 -16.47
C GLY A 230 -1.19 -22.39 -16.86
N ASP A 231 -1.81 -22.96 -17.89
CA ASP A 231 -3.19 -22.66 -18.28
C ASP A 231 -4.14 -22.97 -17.10
N ASP A 232 -4.65 -21.95 -16.38
CA ASP A 232 -5.60 -22.15 -15.29
C ASP A 232 -6.93 -21.42 -15.55
N GLU A 233 -7.90 -22.17 -16.09
CA GLU A 233 -9.34 -21.87 -16.11
C GLU A 233 -10.00 -22.01 -14.72
N ARG A 234 -9.34 -21.65 -13.62
CA ARG A 234 -9.94 -21.76 -12.27
C ARG A 234 -9.82 -20.47 -11.46
N GLU A 235 -10.95 -19.76 -11.45
CA GLU A 235 -11.46 -18.86 -10.42
C GLU A 235 -10.49 -17.83 -9.80
N VAL A 236 -10.51 -16.65 -10.41
CA VAL A 236 -10.73 -15.33 -9.78
C VAL A 236 -10.20 -15.17 -8.34
N ILE A 237 -8.89 -15.06 -8.20
CA ILE A 237 -8.32 -14.19 -7.16
C ILE A 237 -8.26 -12.79 -7.77
N LYS A 238 -9.11 -11.88 -7.30
CA LYS A 238 -9.09 -10.49 -7.74
C LYS A 238 -7.75 -9.87 -7.35
N GLU A 239 -7.01 -9.43 -8.37
CA GLU A 239 -5.74 -8.69 -8.30
C GLU A 239 -4.49 -9.48 -7.88
N VAL A 240 -4.30 -10.71 -8.39
CA VAL A 240 -2.95 -11.31 -8.45
C VAL A 240 -2.25 -10.77 -9.68
N GLN A 241 -1.26 -9.89 -9.51
CA GLN A 241 -0.34 -9.56 -10.59
C GLN A 241 0.46 -10.82 -10.99
N HIS A 242 -0.05 -11.53 -12.00
CA HIS A 242 0.60 -12.61 -12.72
C HIS A 242 1.89 -12.09 -13.36
N ASN A 243 3.00 -12.27 -12.67
CA ASN A 243 4.33 -12.04 -13.23
C ASN A 243 5.12 -13.34 -13.11
N SER A 244 5.67 -13.79 -14.23
CA SER A 244 6.42 -15.05 -14.37
C SER A 244 7.73 -15.10 -13.56
N VAL A 245 8.13 -13.98 -12.94
CA VAL A 245 9.35 -13.86 -12.12
C VAL A 245 9.12 -12.87 -10.96
N ILE A 246 9.52 -13.27 -9.75
CA ILE A 246 9.54 -12.43 -8.53
C ILE A 246 10.91 -12.48 -7.89
N THR A 247 11.48 -11.31 -7.60
CA THR A 247 12.73 -11.18 -6.85
C THR A 247 12.45 -10.65 -5.45
N LEU A 248 12.92 -11.36 -4.43
CA LEU A 248 12.84 -10.97 -3.03
C LEU A 248 14.24 -10.76 -2.46
N SER A 249 14.45 -9.77 -1.60
CA SER A 249 15.75 -9.45 -1.01
C SER A 249 15.67 -9.12 0.48
N TRP A 250 16.74 -9.37 1.22
CA TRP A 250 16.90 -9.04 2.64
C TRP A 250 18.38 -8.72 2.94
N TYR A 251 18.60 -8.07 4.08
CA TYR A 251 19.92 -7.68 4.58
C TYR A 251 20.35 -8.59 5.74
#